data_AF-A0A1R3H979-F1
#
_entry.id   AF-A0A1R3H979-F1
#
_cell.length_a   1.000
_cell.length_b   1.000
_cell.length_c   1.000
_cell.angle_alpha   90.00
_cell.angle_beta   90.00
_cell.angle_gamma   90.00
#
_symmetry.space_group_name_H-M   'P 1'
#
loop_
_entity.id
_entity.type
_entity.pdbx_description
1 polymer ?
#
loop_
_entity_poly.entity_id
_entity_poly.type
_entity_poly.pdbx_seq_one_letter_code
_entity_poly.pdbx_strand_id
1 'polypeptide(L)'
;MLCCRYALPLITKRLESVEIARSRWNTVVCGAKGPRPRYPRVWKTRNRIGTVSKSLKLVNSVKELSNVKEEVYGALDSFIAWDLEFPLITVKKALKILQDEQEWKRIIQVIKWMLSKGQGRTMGTYFTLLNALAEDGRLDEAEELWQKIFSDHLEATPRFFFDKMISIYYHREMHEKMFEVFADMEELGVKPGISVVKMVGKVFQKLGMLDKYDKLKKKYPPPKWEFRYIKGKRVKVQVKQLEEFDEITEGVTDDKESNKSLNVLHEESDASSSPLATETNISS
;
A
#
# COMPACT_ATOMS: atom_id res chain seq x y z
N MET A 1 -3.97 87.23 -27.04
CA MET A 1 -3.22 86.36 -26.13
C MET A 1 -2.44 85.35 -26.96
N LEU A 2 -1.15 85.22 -26.66
CA LEU A 2 -0.09 84.66 -27.50
C LEU A 2 -0.13 83.11 -27.53
N CYS A 3 -0.16 82.53 -28.72
CA CYS A 3 0.18 81.13 -28.96
C CYS A 3 1.67 81.03 -29.27
N CYS A 4 2.48 80.65 -28.28
CA CYS A 4 3.90 80.35 -28.48
C CYS A 4 4.05 78.92 -29.02
N ARG A 5 4.37 78.80 -30.31
CA ARG A 5 4.99 77.60 -30.89
C ARG A 5 6.46 77.60 -30.47
N TYR A 6 6.89 76.64 -29.66
CA TYR A 6 8.30 76.40 -29.41
C TYR A 6 8.76 75.17 -30.19
N ALA A 7 9.64 75.42 -31.16
CA ALA A 7 10.44 74.41 -31.83
C ALA A 7 11.53 73.89 -30.88
N LEU A 8 11.73 72.58 -30.85
CA LEU A 8 12.85 71.94 -30.16
C LEU A 8 14.13 72.11 -31.00
N PRO A 9 15.24 72.65 -30.46
CA PRO A 9 16.52 72.62 -31.14
C PRO A 9 17.19 71.25 -30.93
N LEU A 10 17.51 70.60 -32.05
CA LEU A 10 18.45 69.47 -32.11
C LEU A 10 19.86 69.98 -31.79
N ILE A 11 20.37 69.62 -30.62
CA ILE A 11 21.77 69.85 -30.26
C ILE A 11 22.47 68.50 -30.23
N THR A 12 23.20 68.20 -31.30
CA THR A 12 24.15 67.10 -31.38
C THR A 12 25.38 67.45 -30.53
N LYS A 13 25.46 66.93 -29.30
CA LYS A 13 26.71 66.93 -28.53
C LYS A 13 27.39 65.58 -28.66
N ARG A 14 28.41 65.59 -29.52
CA ARG A 14 29.57 64.70 -29.59
C ARG A 14 29.97 64.25 -28.18
N LEU A 15 29.87 62.96 -27.90
CA LEU A 15 30.45 62.35 -26.71
C LEU A 15 31.97 62.45 -26.85
N GLU A 16 32.58 63.33 -26.06
CA GLU A 16 34.00 63.25 -25.75
C GLU A 16 34.26 61.94 -25.02
N SER A 17 35.21 61.16 -25.54
CA SER A 17 35.72 59.97 -24.89
C SER A 17 36.42 60.39 -23.60
N VAL A 18 35.75 60.18 -22.46
CA VAL A 18 36.39 60.23 -21.16
C VAL A 18 37.38 59.07 -21.10
N GLU A 19 38.67 59.37 -21.11
CA GLU A 19 39.72 58.41 -20.81
C GLU A 19 39.56 57.96 -19.35
N ILE A 20 38.91 56.82 -19.15
CA ILE A 20 38.84 56.16 -17.85
C ILE A 20 40.25 55.65 -17.55
N ALA A 21 40.97 56.36 -16.69
CA ALA A 21 42.20 55.87 -16.09
C ALA A 21 41.93 54.47 -15.54
N ARG A 22 42.62 53.47 -16.11
CA ARG A 22 42.56 52.08 -15.62
C ARG A 22 43.08 52.08 -14.20
N SER A 23 42.15 52.11 -13.24
CA SER A 23 42.42 51.81 -11.84
C SER A 23 43.22 50.51 -11.81
N ARG A 24 44.46 50.60 -11.32
CA ARG A 24 45.29 49.42 -11.09
C ARG A 24 44.49 48.52 -10.17
N TRP A 25 44.00 47.41 -10.70
CA TRP A 25 43.39 46.37 -9.90
C TRP A 25 44.41 46.01 -8.83
N ASN A 26 44.10 46.30 -7.58
CA ASN A 26 44.77 45.66 -6.45
C ASN A 26 44.38 44.19 -6.54
N THR A 27 45.18 43.43 -7.28
CA THR A 27 45.16 41.97 -7.24
C THR A 27 45.51 41.58 -5.82
N VAL A 28 44.49 41.33 -5.00
CA VAL A 28 44.67 40.62 -3.75
C VAL A 28 45.08 39.21 -4.16
N VAL A 29 46.39 38.97 -4.20
CA VAL A 29 46.92 37.62 -4.28
C VAL A 29 46.46 36.94 -3.00
N CYS A 30 45.44 36.10 -3.10
CA CYS A 30 45.15 35.12 -2.07
C CYS A 30 46.45 34.33 -1.87
N GLY A 31 47.20 34.64 -0.80
CA GLY A 31 48.35 33.86 -0.40
C GLY A 31 47.91 32.40 -0.41
N ALA A 32 48.66 31.56 -1.12
CA ALA A 32 48.32 30.18 -1.38
C ALA A 32 47.94 29.50 -0.06
N LYS A 33 46.64 29.40 0.24
CA LYS A 33 46.16 28.45 1.23
C LYS A 33 46.69 27.13 0.71
N GLY A 34 47.58 26.51 1.50
CA GLY A 34 48.32 25.31 1.12
C GLY A 34 47.43 24.23 0.50
N PRO A 35 48.03 23.20 -0.11
CA PRO A 35 47.31 22.21 -0.91
C PRO A 35 46.02 21.78 -0.21
N ARG A 36 44.90 21.91 -0.93
CA ARG A 36 43.56 21.54 -0.45
C ARG A 36 43.67 20.20 0.28
N PRO A 37 43.26 20.12 1.56
CA PRO A 37 43.46 18.90 2.33
C PRO A 37 42.92 17.70 1.55
N ARG A 38 43.77 16.70 1.32
CA ARG A 38 43.41 15.48 0.54
C ARG A 38 42.56 14.50 1.32
N TYR A 39 42.28 14.76 2.60
CA TYR A 39 41.26 14.02 3.32
C TYR A 39 39.87 14.55 2.93
N PRO A 40 38.87 13.67 2.71
CA PRO A 40 37.49 14.09 2.55
C PRO A 40 37.12 15.02 3.71
N ARG A 41 36.43 16.12 3.42
CA ARG A 41 35.89 16.98 4.48
C ARG A 41 34.81 16.16 5.19
N VAL A 42 35.20 15.45 6.24
CA VAL A 42 34.26 14.64 7.04
C VAL A 42 33.47 15.62 7.88
N TRP A 43 32.39 16.15 7.31
CA TRP A 43 31.35 16.73 8.14
C TRP A 43 30.95 15.64 9.12
N LYS A 44 31.15 15.85 10.43
CA LYS A 44 30.53 15.00 11.44
C LYS A 44 29.04 15.22 11.33
N THR A 45 28.39 14.48 10.44
CA THR A 45 26.94 14.35 10.47
C THR A 45 26.63 13.69 11.80
N ARG A 46 26.00 14.40 12.74
CA ARG A 46 25.25 13.71 13.78
C ARG A 46 24.26 12.82 13.03
N ASN A 47 24.42 11.51 13.12
CA ASN A 47 23.49 10.56 12.51
C ASN A 47 22.11 10.89 13.11
N ARG A 48 21.26 11.57 12.34
CA ARG A 48 19.87 11.77 12.76
C ARG A 48 19.27 10.37 12.83
N ILE A 49 18.77 9.99 14.01
CA ILE A 49 18.07 8.72 14.17
C ILE A 49 16.94 8.74 13.14
N GLY A 50 17.03 7.85 12.15
CA GLY A 50 16.07 7.80 11.07
C GLY A 50 14.67 7.48 11.58
N THR A 51 13.64 7.87 10.83
CA THR A 51 12.25 7.56 11.18
C THR A 51 12.01 6.05 11.34
N VAL A 52 12.75 5.23 10.59
CA VAL A 52 12.72 3.76 10.68
C VAL A 52 13.29 3.27 12.02
N SER A 53 14.45 3.79 12.43
CA SER A 53 15.05 3.43 13.72
C SER A 53 14.21 3.94 14.89
N LYS A 54 13.59 5.12 14.78
CA LYS A 54 12.64 5.62 15.78
C LYS A 54 11.41 4.71 15.88
N SER A 55 10.84 4.28 14.75
CA SER A 55 9.67 3.40 14.77
C SER A 55 9.98 2.02 15.35
N LEU A 56 11.16 1.46 15.06
CA LEU A 56 11.61 0.19 15.66
C LEU A 56 11.75 0.32 17.18
N LYS A 57 12.33 1.42 17.67
CA LYS A 57 12.41 1.69 19.10
C LYS A 57 11.02 1.73 19.74
N LEU A 58 10.07 2.46 19.13
CA LEU A 58 8.69 2.51 19.60
C LEU A 58 8.05 1.10 19.69
N VAL A 59 8.23 0.28 18.65
CA VAL A 59 7.71 -1.09 18.61
C VAL A 59 8.27 -1.92 19.76
N ASN A 60 9.59 -1.90 19.96
CA ASN A 60 10.23 -2.64 21.06
C ASN A 60 9.72 -2.16 22.42
N SER A 61 9.63 -0.83 22.62
CA SER A 61 9.11 -0.24 23.86
C SER A 61 7.68 -0.67 24.18
N VAL A 62 6.83 -0.89 23.18
CA VAL A 62 5.44 -1.31 23.39
C VAL A 62 5.31 -2.82 23.55
N LYS A 63 6.16 -3.60 22.85
CA LYS A 63 6.12 -5.07 22.89
C LYS A 63 6.44 -5.63 24.28
N GLU A 64 7.45 -5.06 24.95
CA GLU A 64 7.98 -5.55 26.22
C GLU A 64 7.05 -5.31 27.43
N LEU A 65 5.98 -4.52 27.26
CA LEU A 65 5.10 -4.10 28.37
C LEU A 65 4.03 -5.14 28.69
N SER A 66 3.33 -4.99 29.82
CA SER A 66 2.11 -5.76 30.03
C SER A 66 0.96 -5.27 29.13
N ASN A 67 -0.17 -5.96 29.16
CA ASN A 67 -1.38 -5.56 28.44
C ASN A 67 -2.19 -4.46 29.17
N VAL A 68 -1.68 -3.94 30.29
CA VAL A 68 -2.33 -2.87 31.06
C VAL A 68 -2.30 -1.58 30.26
N LYS A 69 -3.46 -0.94 30.10
CA LYS A 69 -3.63 0.29 29.31
C LYS A 69 -2.69 1.40 29.77
N GLU A 70 -2.55 1.58 31.08
CA GLU A 70 -1.76 2.67 31.68
C GLU A 70 -0.26 2.53 31.38
N GLU A 71 0.29 1.32 31.44
CA GLU A 71 1.70 1.08 31.13
C GLU A 71 1.99 1.39 29.66
N VAL A 72 1.15 0.88 28.75
CA VAL A 72 1.33 1.11 27.31
C VAL A 72 1.19 2.59 26.97
N TYR A 73 0.18 3.27 27.54
CA TYR A 73 -0.06 4.68 27.24
C TYR A 73 1.01 5.56 27.87
N GLY A 74 1.48 5.22 29.07
CA GLY A 74 2.59 5.90 29.74
C GLY A 74 3.90 5.76 28.97
N ALA A 75 4.21 4.57 28.46
CA ALA A 75 5.39 4.37 27.61
C ALA A 75 5.29 5.16 26.30
N LEU A 76 4.14 5.14 25.64
CA LEU A 76 3.90 5.91 24.42
C LEU A 76 3.96 7.44 24.66
N ASP A 77 3.42 7.92 25.77
CA ASP A 77 3.49 9.34 26.17
C ASP A 77 4.93 9.75 26.50
N SER A 78 5.67 8.89 27.22
CA SER A 78 7.10 9.13 27.51
C SER A 78 7.96 9.18 26.25
N PHE A 79 7.60 8.39 25.23
CA PHE A 79 8.28 8.38 23.94
C PHE A 79 8.08 9.70 23.19
N ILE A 80 6.86 10.26 23.24
CA ILE A 80 6.53 11.54 22.58
C ILE A 80 7.02 12.75 23.36
N ALA A 81 7.19 12.66 24.69
CA ALA A 81 7.47 13.81 25.55
C ALA A 81 8.63 14.72 25.08
N TRP A 82 9.59 14.18 24.32
CA TRP A 82 10.75 14.91 23.79
C TRP A 82 10.60 15.41 22.35
N ASP A 83 9.57 14.99 21.62
CA ASP A 83 9.31 15.42 20.24
C ASP A 83 8.43 16.70 20.23
N LEU A 84 8.85 17.70 19.46
CA LEU A 84 8.15 18.99 19.34
C LEU A 84 6.78 18.86 18.64
N GLU A 85 6.66 17.92 17.72
CA GLU A 85 5.45 17.60 16.97
C GLU A 85 5.10 16.13 17.15
N PHE A 86 3.81 15.80 17.10
CA PHE A 86 3.37 14.41 17.18
C PHE A 86 4.01 13.58 16.05
N PRO A 87 4.77 12.51 16.35
CA PRO A 87 5.56 11.78 15.36
C PRO A 87 4.69 10.81 14.54
N LEU A 88 3.70 11.34 13.81
CA LEU A 88 2.69 10.56 13.06
C LEU A 88 3.32 9.60 12.05
N ILE A 89 4.39 10.02 11.36
CA ILE A 89 5.11 9.19 10.39
C ILE A 89 5.79 8.02 11.10
N THR A 90 6.37 8.25 12.27
CA THR A 90 7.04 7.22 13.09
C THR A 90 6.01 6.21 13.59
N VAL A 91 4.87 6.68 14.12
CA VAL A 91 3.78 5.82 14.59
C VAL A 91 3.18 5.02 13.42
N LYS A 92 2.94 5.65 12.26
CA LYS A 92 2.46 4.95 11.06
C LYS A 92 3.42 3.85 10.60
N LYS A 93 4.74 4.09 10.66
CA LYS A 93 5.74 3.06 10.34
C LYS A 93 5.75 1.94 11.39
N ALA A 94 5.63 2.28 12.67
CA ALA A 94 5.55 1.29 13.74
C ALA A 94 4.30 0.41 13.61
N LEU A 95 3.13 0.99 13.28
CA LEU A 95 1.91 0.23 13.02
C LEU A 95 2.06 -0.75 11.85
N LYS A 96 2.78 -0.38 10.79
CA LYS A 96 3.09 -1.31 9.70
C LYS A 96 3.96 -2.47 10.17
N ILE A 97 5.01 -2.20 10.94
CA ILE A 97 5.87 -3.25 11.51
C ILE A 97 5.05 -4.20 12.39
N LEU A 98 4.21 -3.66 13.28
CA LEU A 98 3.33 -4.47 14.13
C LEU A 98 2.31 -5.28 13.30
N GLN A 99 1.84 -4.74 12.17
CA GLN A 99 0.94 -5.44 11.26
C GLN A 99 1.65 -6.61 10.55
N ASP A 100 2.89 -6.40 10.12
CA ASP A 100 3.72 -7.45 9.51
C ASP A 100 4.01 -8.57 10.53
N GLU A 101 4.13 -8.23 11.81
CA GLU A 101 4.33 -9.16 12.94
C GLU A 101 3.03 -9.73 13.51
N GLN A 102 1.86 -9.30 13.01
CA GLN A 102 0.52 -9.74 13.44
C GLN A 102 0.20 -9.48 14.94
N GLU A 103 0.78 -8.44 15.53
CA GLU A 103 0.54 -8.04 16.91
C GLU A 103 -0.74 -7.20 17.05
N TRP A 104 -1.90 -7.80 16.77
CA TRP A 104 -3.19 -7.11 16.66
C TRP A 104 -3.57 -6.32 17.93
N LYS A 105 -3.33 -6.89 19.12
CA LYS A 105 -3.58 -6.23 20.40
C LYS A 105 -2.81 -4.92 20.54
N ARG A 106 -1.53 -4.92 20.16
CA ARG A 106 -0.66 -3.73 20.22
C ARG A 106 -1.09 -2.69 19.20
N ILE A 107 -1.47 -3.11 18.00
CA ILE A 107 -2.03 -2.22 16.97
C ILE A 107 -3.25 -1.49 17.50
N ILE A 108 -4.19 -2.21 18.14
CA ILE A 108 -5.39 -1.62 18.74
C ILE A 108 -5.02 -0.60 19.82
N GLN A 109 -4.11 -0.96 20.73
CA GLN A 109 -3.67 -0.06 21.81
C GLN A 109 -3.03 1.23 21.28
N VAL A 110 -2.08 1.11 20.34
CA VAL A 110 -1.37 2.24 19.74
C VAL A 110 -2.32 3.13 18.95
N ILE A 111 -3.26 2.56 18.17
CA ILE A 111 -4.22 3.36 17.42
C ILE A 111 -5.19 4.07 18.37
N LYS A 112 -5.76 3.38 19.37
CA LYS A 112 -6.66 4.01 20.35
C LYS A 112 -5.96 5.13 21.12
N TRP A 113 -4.69 4.94 21.50
CA TRP A 113 -3.88 5.99 22.10
C TRP A 113 -3.70 7.18 21.15
N MET A 114 -3.30 6.94 19.90
CA MET A 114 -3.11 7.99 18.90
C MET A 114 -4.40 8.81 18.68
N LEU A 115 -5.55 8.13 18.59
CA LEU A 115 -6.86 8.77 18.46
C LEU A 115 -7.26 9.56 19.72
N SER A 116 -6.89 9.09 20.92
CA SER A 116 -7.15 9.79 22.19
C SER A 116 -6.41 11.14 22.28
N LYS A 117 -5.26 11.26 21.62
CA LYS A 117 -4.52 12.53 21.49
C LYS A 117 -5.08 13.44 20.37
N GLY A 118 -6.17 13.03 19.73
CA GLY A 118 -6.77 13.73 18.59
C GLY A 118 -5.98 13.57 17.29
N GLN A 119 -5.01 12.67 17.23
CA GLN A 119 -4.09 12.52 16.10
C GLN A 119 -4.50 11.37 15.19
N GLY A 120 -4.09 11.45 13.92
CA GLY A 120 -4.24 10.34 12.98
C GLY A 120 -5.69 9.96 12.63
N ARG A 121 -6.65 10.88 12.76
CA ARG A 121 -8.06 10.69 12.34
C ARG A 121 -8.18 10.63 10.81
N THR A 122 -7.86 9.47 10.25
CA THR A 122 -7.91 9.22 8.80
C THR A 122 -8.65 7.90 8.53
N MET A 123 -9.29 7.79 7.37
CA MET A 123 -9.95 6.55 6.93
C MET A 123 -8.99 5.35 6.96
N GLY A 124 -7.71 5.56 6.63
CA GLY A 124 -6.69 4.51 6.72
C GLY A 124 -6.47 4.01 8.15
N THR A 125 -6.41 4.92 9.13
CA THR A 125 -6.28 4.57 10.55
C THR A 125 -7.49 3.79 11.04
N TYR A 126 -8.69 4.25 10.72
CA TYR A 126 -9.93 3.56 11.08
C TYR A 126 -10.02 2.17 10.45
N PHE A 127 -9.62 2.04 9.18
CA PHE A 127 -9.57 0.73 8.51
C PHE A 127 -8.57 -0.23 9.16
N THR A 128 -7.36 0.25 9.49
CA THR A 128 -6.38 -0.58 10.20
C THR A 128 -6.90 -1.01 11.58
N LEU A 129 -7.59 -0.12 12.30
CA LEU A 129 -8.20 -0.45 13.58
C LEU A 129 -9.31 -1.50 13.42
N LEU A 130 -10.21 -1.32 12.46
CA LEU A 130 -11.28 -2.27 12.15
C LEU A 130 -10.72 -3.65 11.81
N ASN A 131 -9.69 -3.69 10.95
CA ASN A 131 -9.00 -4.92 10.62
C ASN A 131 -8.40 -5.57 11.87
N ALA A 132 -7.64 -4.82 12.67
CA ALA A 132 -7.00 -5.36 13.87
C ALA A 132 -8.01 -5.87 14.91
N LEU A 133 -9.15 -5.19 15.11
CA LEU A 133 -10.22 -5.66 16.00
C LEU A 133 -10.83 -6.97 15.51
N ALA A 134 -11.04 -7.10 14.20
CA ALA A 134 -11.57 -8.31 13.60
C ALA A 134 -10.62 -9.51 13.75
N GLU A 135 -9.32 -9.31 13.51
CA GLU A 135 -8.28 -10.35 13.67
C GLU A 135 -8.02 -10.70 15.14
N ASP A 136 -8.14 -9.75 16.08
CA ASP A 136 -8.04 -10.01 17.53
C ASP A 136 -9.29 -10.70 18.11
N GLY A 137 -10.32 -10.95 17.29
CA GLY A 137 -11.55 -11.63 17.70
C GLY A 137 -12.62 -10.72 18.31
N ARG A 138 -12.34 -9.44 18.52
CA ARG A 138 -13.22 -8.44 19.17
C ARG A 138 -14.24 -7.86 18.20
N LEU A 139 -15.18 -8.70 17.78
CA LEU A 139 -16.18 -8.35 16.78
C LEU A 139 -17.09 -7.20 17.23
N ASP A 140 -17.58 -7.23 18.47
CA ASP A 140 -18.54 -6.24 18.97
C ASP A 140 -17.97 -4.80 18.86
N GLU A 141 -16.70 -4.63 19.21
CA GLU A 141 -16.00 -3.35 19.07
C GLU A 141 -15.76 -2.97 17.60
N ALA A 142 -15.55 -3.94 16.72
CA ALA A 142 -15.42 -3.71 15.29
C ALA A 142 -16.76 -3.23 14.71
N GLU A 143 -17.88 -3.82 15.13
CA GLU A 143 -19.22 -3.39 14.74
C GLU A 143 -19.55 -2.00 15.26
N GLU A 144 -19.26 -1.71 16.54
CA GLU A 144 -19.42 -0.35 17.06
C GLU A 144 -18.62 0.68 16.26
N LEU A 145 -17.37 0.34 15.90
CA LEU A 145 -16.53 1.22 15.10
C LEU A 145 -17.10 1.39 13.69
N TRP A 146 -17.57 0.31 13.07
CA TRP A 146 -18.25 0.36 11.77
C TRP A 146 -19.47 1.27 11.81
N GLN A 147 -20.35 1.09 12.79
CA GLN A 147 -21.57 1.90 12.93
C GLN A 147 -21.23 3.38 13.14
N LYS A 148 -20.23 3.71 13.96
CA LYS A 148 -19.75 5.10 14.15
C LYS A 148 -19.24 5.71 12.84
N ILE A 149 -18.42 4.97 12.08
CA ILE A 149 -17.90 5.46 10.78
C ILE A 149 -19.04 5.62 9.78
N PHE A 150 -19.97 4.67 9.76
CA PHE A 150 -21.09 4.65 8.84
C PHE A 150 -22.07 5.80 9.14
N SER A 151 -22.35 6.10 10.40
CA SER A 151 -23.18 7.24 10.80
C SER A 151 -22.52 8.59 10.48
N ASP A 152 -21.22 8.71 10.72
CA ASP A 152 -20.50 9.98 10.55
C ASP A 152 -20.22 10.30 9.08
N HIS A 153 -20.14 9.27 8.23
CA HIS A 153 -19.62 9.37 6.86
C HIS A 153 -20.43 8.58 5.83
N LEU A 154 -21.75 8.47 6.01
CA LEU A 154 -22.66 7.59 5.24
C LEU A 154 -22.35 7.51 3.74
N GLU A 155 -22.38 8.64 3.01
CA GLU A 155 -22.10 8.68 1.56
C GLU A 155 -20.60 8.65 1.20
N ALA A 156 -19.72 8.95 2.15
CA ALA A 156 -18.28 9.06 1.93
C ALA A 156 -17.51 7.79 2.36
N THR A 157 -18.22 6.75 2.80
CA THR A 157 -17.61 5.49 3.24
C THR A 157 -16.92 4.79 2.06
N PRO A 158 -15.59 4.58 2.12
CA PRO A 158 -14.90 3.96 1.01
C PRO A 158 -15.31 2.49 0.82
N ARG A 159 -15.40 2.06 -0.45
CA ARG A 159 -15.72 0.68 -0.87
C ARG A 159 -15.00 -0.44 -0.08
N PHE A 160 -13.74 -0.23 0.27
CA PHE A 160 -12.94 -1.24 0.97
C PHE A 160 -13.39 -1.53 2.41
N PHE A 161 -14.17 -0.63 3.04
CA PHE A 161 -14.75 -0.92 4.35
C PHE A 161 -15.89 -1.95 4.23
N PHE A 162 -16.81 -1.76 3.28
CA PHE A 162 -17.87 -2.73 2.97
C PHE A 162 -17.26 -4.10 2.64
N ASP A 163 -16.26 -4.12 1.74
CA ASP A 163 -15.56 -5.35 1.36
C ASP A 163 -15.01 -6.09 2.61
N LYS A 164 -14.44 -5.35 3.58
CA LYS A 164 -13.90 -5.95 4.83
C LYS A 164 -15.02 -6.43 5.76
N MET A 165 -16.08 -5.65 6.00
CA MET A 165 -17.19 -6.07 6.86
C MET A 165 -17.89 -7.32 6.31
N ILE A 166 -18.15 -7.36 5.00
CA ILE A 166 -18.71 -8.54 4.33
C ILE A 166 -17.79 -9.74 4.50
N SER A 167 -16.47 -9.58 4.33
CA SER A 167 -15.51 -10.67 4.56
C SER A 167 -15.51 -11.16 6.01
N ILE A 168 -15.57 -10.26 7.00
CA ILE A 168 -15.65 -10.63 8.43
C ILE A 168 -16.88 -11.48 8.69
N TYR A 169 -18.06 -11.03 8.23
CA TYR A 169 -19.32 -11.77 8.43
C TYR A 169 -19.38 -13.08 7.67
N TYR A 170 -18.81 -13.13 6.46
CA TYR A 170 -18.70 -14.34 5.68
C TYR A 170 -17.91 -15.44 6.42
N HIS A 171 -16.74 -15.11 6.96
CA HIS A 171 -15.89 -16.08 7.68
C HIS A 171 -16.46 -16.52 9.03
N ARG A 172 -17.36 -15.74 9.62
CA ARG A 172 -18.02 -16.05 10.89
C ARG A 172 -19.43 -16.65 10.71
N GLU A 173 -19.82 -16.97 9.47
CA GLU A 173 -21.14 -17.50 9.11
C GLU A 173 -22.32 -16.61 9.53
N MET A 174 -22.09 -15.30 9.71
CA MET A 174 -23.11 -14.32 10.07
C MET A 174 -23.81 -13.78 8.82
N HIS A 175 -24.55 -14.66 8.16
CA HIS A 175 -25.12 -14.40 6.83
C HIS A 175 -26.13 -13.25 6.79
N GLU A 176 -26.91 -13.04 7.86
CA GLU A 176 -27.91 -11.97 7.94
C GLU A 176 -27.24 -10.59 7.88
N LYS A 177 -26.29 -10.31 8.79
CA LYS A 177 -25.52 -9.05 8.79
C LYS A 177 -24.71 -8.86 7.51
N MET A 178 -24.22 -9.95 6.92
CA MET A 178 -23.55 -9.90 5.62
C MET A 178 -24.48 -9.37 4.52
N PHE A 179 -25.74 -9.80 4.50
CA PHE A 179 -26.73 -9.32 3.53
C PHE A 179 -27.16 -7.88 3.80
N GLU A 180 -27.25 -7.46 5.06
CA GLU A 180 -27.51 -6.06 5.43
C GLU A 180 -26.43 -5.13 4.86
N VAL A 181 -25.16 -5.41 5.15
CA VAL A 181 -24.05 -4.59 4.64
C VAL A 181 -23.97 -4.64 3.10
N PHE A 182 -24.31 -5.77 2.48
CA PHE A 182 -24.36 -5.86 1.03
C PHE A 182 -25.51 -5.02 0.43
N ALA A 183 -26.68 -5.00 1.07
CA ALA A 183 -27.80 -4.16 0.66
C ALA A 183 -27.45 -2.68 0.81
N ASP A 184 -26.90 -2.27 1.96
CA ASP A 184 -26.43 -0.89 2.20
C ASP A 184 -25.43 -0.44 1.13
N MET A 185 -24.49 -1.33 0.77
CA MET A 185 -23.51 -1.07 -0.28
C MET A 185 -24.19 -0.81 -1.65
N GLU A 186 -25.23 -1.57 -1.99
CA GLU A 186 -26.00 -1.38 -3.22
C GLU A 186 -26.87 -0.12 -3.18
N GLU A 187 -27.51 0.18 -2.05
CA GLU A 187 -28.36 1.35 -1.84
C GLU A 187 -27.56 2.66 -1.95
N LEU A 188 -26.34 2.67 -1.43
CA LEU A 188 -25.40 3.79 -1.54
C LEU A 188 -24.76 3.89 -2.94
N GLY A 189 -25.12 3.01 -3.89
CA GLY A 189 -24.58 3.00 -5.24
C GLY A 189 -23.11 2.55 -5.32
N VAL A 190 -22.57 1.96 -4.25
CA VAL A 190 -21.19 1.47 -4.21
C VAL A 190 -21.12 0.12 -4.91
N LYS A 191 -20.37 0.03 -6.01
CA LYS A 191 -20.29 -1.23 -6.77
C LYS A 191 -19.51 -2.32 -6.01
N PRO A 192 -20.10 -3.51 -5.79
CA PRO A 192 -19.42 -4.61 -5.10
C PRO A 192 -18.24 -5.14 -5.89
N GLY A 193 -17.28 -5.71 -5.16
CA GLY A 193 -16.12 -6.38 -5.75
C GLY A 193 -16.44 -7.76 -6.25
N ILE A 194 -15.55 -8.29 -7.08
CA ILE A 194 -15.63 -9.68 -7.53
C ILE A 194 -15.62 -10.64 -6.34
N SER A 195 -14.74 -10.40 -5.36
CA SER A 195 -14.67 -11.20 -4.12
C SER A 195 -15.98 -11.15 -3.33
N VAL A 196 -16.57 -9.95 -3.15
CA VAL A 196 -17.84 -9.77 -2.46
C VAL A 196 -18.98 -10.51 -3.16
N VAL A 197 -19.12 -10.32 -4.48
CA VAL A 197 -20.15 -11.02 -5.28
C VAL A 197 -19.99 -12.54 -5.17
N LYS A 198 -18.75 -13.04 -5.21
CA LYS A 198 -18.47 -14.48 -5.05
C LYS A 198 -18.87 -14.98 -3.65
N MET A 199 -18.49 -14.26 -2.59
CA MET A 199 -18.87 -14.60 -1.20
C MET A 199 -20.40 -14.63 -1.03
N VAL A 200 -21.10 -13.57 -1.46
CA VAL A 200 -22.57 -13.48 -1.38
C VAL A 200 -23.21 -14.61 -2.19
N GLY A 201 -22.69 -14.89 -3.39
CA GLY A 201 -23.15 -15.98 -4.24
C GLY A 201 -23.03 -17.36 -3.57
N LYS A 202 -21.88 -17.66 -2.95
CA LYS A 202 -21.67 -18.89 -2.17
C LYS A 202 -22.68 -19.02 -1.04
N VAL A 203 -22.94 -17.93 -0.30
CA VAL A 203 -23.93 -17.95 0.79
C VAL A 203 -25.35 -18.16 0.26
N PHE A 204 -25.75 -17.54 -0.85
CA PHE A 204 -27.06 -17.80 -1.45
C PHE A 204 -27.24 -19.26 -1.87
N GLN A 205 -26.20 -19.89 -2.43
CA GLN A 205 -26.24 -21.31 -2.76
C GLN A 205 -26.35 -22.18 -1.50
N LYS A 206 -25.54 -21.90 -0.47
CA LYS A 206 -25.57 -22.61 0.82
C LYS A 206 -26.96 -22.55 1.49
N LEU A 207 -27.66 -21.42 1.37
CA LEU A 207 -29.00 -21.20 1.91
C LEU A 207 -30.14 -21.62 0.96
N GLY A 208 -29.84 -22.18 -0.22
CA GLY A 208 -30.85 -22.61 -1.20
C GLY A 208 -31.61 -21.47 -1.89
N MET A 209 -31.14 -20.23 -1.77
CA MET A 209 -31.77 -19.04 -2.37
C MET A 209 -31.35 -18.83 -3.84
N LEU A 210 -31.68 -19.81 -4.69
CA LEU A 210 -31.26 -19.81 -6.10
C LEU A 210 -31.80 -18.62 -6.91
N ASP A 211 -33.03 -18.17 -6.63
CA ASP A 211 -33.61 -16.99 -7.29
C ASP A 211 -32.76 -15.72 -7.09
N LYS A 212 -32.24 -15.54 -5.87
CA LYS A 212 -31.39 -14.39 -5.54
C LYS A 212 -30.00 -14.55 -6.15
N TYR A 213 -29.48 -15.76 -6.18
CA TYR A 213 -28.22 -16.08 -6.84
C TYR A 213 -28.25 -15.77 -8.34
N ASP A 214 -29.31 -16.16 -9.05
CA ASP A 214 -29.45 -15.89 -10.48
C ASP A 214 -29.58 -14.39 -10.77
N LYS A 215 -30.34 -13.67 -9.93
CA LYS A 215 -30.41 -12.19 -9.97
C LYS A 215 -29.03 -11.57 -9.76
N LEU A 216 -28.26 -12.05 -8.79
CA LEU A 216 -26.91 -11.57 -8.49
C LEU A 216 -25.96 -11.79 -9.68
N LYS A 217 -25.94 -13.00 -10.26
CA LYS A 217 -25.14 -13.34 -11.45
C LYS A 217 -25.50 -12.46 -12.65
N LYS A 218 -26.79 -12.20 -12.86
CA LYS A 218 -27.27 -11.33 -13.94
C LYS A 218 -26.84 -9.88 -13.75
N LYS A 219 -26.89 -9.38 -12.50
CA LYS A 219 -26.52 -7.99 -12.16
C LYS A 219 -25.01 -7.77 -12.20
N TYR A 220 -24.22 -8.73 -11.73
CA TYR A 220 -22.77 -8.67 -11.66
C TYR A 220 -22.12 -9.85 -12.40
N PRO A 221 -22.13 -9.84 -13.75
CA PRO A 221 -21.48 -10.89 -14.51
C PRO A 221 -19.96 -10.85 -14.29
N PRO A 222 -19.28 -12.01 -14.23
CA PRO A 222 -17.84 -12.06 -14.08
C PRO A 222 -17.16 -11.35 -15.26
N PRO A 223 -16.04 -10.65 -15.01
CA PRO A 223 -15.29 -10.01 -16.10
C PRO A 223 -14.78 -11.08 -17.05
N LYS A 224 -15.02 -10.90 -18.36
CA LYS A 224 -14.54 -11.86 -19.38
C LYS A 224 -13.03 -11.83 -19.57
N TRP A 225 -12.42 -10.69 -19.24
CA TRP A 225 -11.00 -10.41 -19.49
C TRP A 225 -10.38 -9.75 -18.27
N GLU A 226 -9.16 -10.17 -17.95
CA GLU A 226 -8.32 -9.55 -16.95
C GLU A 226 -7.03 -9.04 -17.62
N PHE A 227 -6.41 -8.01 -17.05
CA PHE A 227 -5.11 -7.56 -17.48
C PHE A 227 -4.07 -8.03 -16.47
N ARG A 228 -3.10 -8.82 -16.93
CA ARG A 228 -1.97 -9.26 -16.11
C ARG A 228 -0.68 -8.65 -16.62
N TYR A 229 0.24 -8.36 -15.71
CA TYR A 229 1.59 -7.97 -16.06
C TYR A 229 2.46 -9.21 -16.15
N ILE A 230 2.86 -9.57 -17.37
CA ILE A 230 3.73 -10.71 -17.63
C ILE A 230 5.03 -10.13 -18.16
N LYS A 231 6.14 -10.35 -17.44
CA LYS A 231 7.48 -9.85 -17.81
C LYS A 231 7.48 -8.32 -18.07
N GLY A 232 6.78 -7.56 -17.23
CA GLY A 232 6.68 -6.09 -17.34
C GLY A 232 5.74 -5.58 -18.45
N LYS A 233 5.13 -6.45 -19.27
CA LYS A 233 4.16 -6.08 -20.30
C LYS A 233 2.74 -6.36 -19.83
N ARG A 234 1.80 -5.44 -20.08
CA ARG A 234 0.37 -5.61 -19.77
C ARG A 234 -0.28 -6.46 -20.86
N VAL A 235 -0.68 -7.68 -20.51
CA VAL A 235 -1.32 -8.65 -21.41
C VAL A 235 -2.79 -8.82 -21.00
N LYS A 236 -3.69 -8.87 -21.98
CA LYS A 236 -5.12 -9.15 -21.77
C LYS A 236 -5.32 -10.67 -21.81
N VAL A 237 -5.78 -11.26 -20.70
CA VAL A 237 -5.99 -12.70 -20.52
C VAL A 237 -7.49 -12.95 -20.32
N GLN A 238 -8.00 -14.06 -20.84
CA GLN A 238 -9.41 -14.44 -20.67
C GLN A 238 -9.60 -15.14 -19.31
N VAL A 239 -10.64 -14.77 -18.55
CA VAL A 239 -10.82 -15.18 -17.14
C VAL A 239 -11.29 -16.65 -16.98
N LYS A 240 -11.69 -17.31 -18.07
CA LYS A 240 -12.31 -18.64 -18.12
C LYS A 240 -11.54 -19.82 -17.45
N GLN A 241 -10.31 -19.61 -16.96
CA GLN A 241 -9.44 -20.67 -16.43
C GLN A 241 -9.35 -20.72 -14.89
N LEU A 242 -10.14 -19.94 -14.15
CA LEU A 242 -10.04 -19.86 -12.69
C LEU A 242 -11.19 -20.50 -11.91
N GLU A 243 -12.36 -20.68 -12.52
CA GLU A 243 -13.55 -21.19 -11.81
C GLU A 243 -13.48 -22.71 -11.56
N GLU A 244 -12.79 -23.49 -12.42
CA GLU A 244 -12.60 -24.93 -12.24
C GLU A 244 -11.67 -25.31 -11.07
N PHE A 245 -10.80 -24.41 -10.59
CA PHE A 245 -9.88 -24.71 -9.48
C PHE A 245 -10.50 -24.59 -8.09
N ASP A 246 -11.51 -23.72 -7.93
CA ASP A 246 -12.16 -23.51 -6.64
C ASP A 246 -13.19 -24.61 -6.31
N GLU A 247 -13.76 -25.27 -7.32
CA GLU A 247 -14.66 -26.43 -7.11
C GLU A 247 -13.88 -27.69 -6.72
N ILE A 248 -12.64 -27.85 -7.19
CA ILE A 248 -11.79 -29.01 -6.90
C ILE A 248 -11.19 -28.94 -5.48
N THR A 249 -10.99 -27.72 -4.93
CA THR A 249 -10.34 -27.55 -3.61
C THR A 249 -11.30 -27.70 -2.43
N GLU A 250 -12.59 -27.42 -2.58
CA GLU A 250 -13.60 -27.67 -1.54
C GLU A 250 -14.10 -29.14 -1.49
N GLY A 251 -13.70 -29.98 -2.46
CA GLY A 251 -14.06 -31.40 -2.50
C GLY A 251 -13.05 -32.38 -1.87
N VAL A 252 -11.92 -31.90 -1.32
CA VAL A 252 -10.80 -32.78 -0.89
C VAL A 252 -10.48 -32.68 0.62
N THR A 253 -11.29 -31.99 1.42
CA THR A 253 -11.16 -32.04 2.89
C THR A 253 -12.13 -33.04 3.50
N ASP A 254 -12.05 -34.29 3.07
CA ASP A 254 -12.38 -35.43 3.92
C ASP A 254 -11.56 -36.63 3.43
N ASP A 255 -10.63 -37.07 4.28
CA ASP A 255 -9.91 -38.35 4.34
C ASP A 255 -8.39 -38.20 4.54
N LYS A 256 -7.94 -38.86 5.61
CA LYS A 256 -6.55 -38.95 6.07
C LYS A 256 -5.70 -39.85 5.17
N GLU A 257 -4.42 -39.47 5.08
CA GLU A 257 -3.24 -40.29 4.78
C GLU A 257 -3.11 -40.92 3.37
N SER A 258 -2.18 -40.39 2.57
CA SER A 258 -0.98 -41.15 2.15
C SER A 258 0.00 -40.30 1.32
N ASN A 259 1.26 -40.34 1.72
CA ASN A 259 2.41 -39.75 1.03
C ASN A 259 2.78 -40.55 -0.23
N LYS A 260 2.57 -39.98 -1.42
CA LYS A 260 3.31 -40.20 -2.69
C LYS A 260 2.51 -39.45 -3.77
N SER A 261 3.01 -38.46 -4.50
CA SER A 261 4.16 -38.55 -5.39
C SER A 261 4.48 -37.14 -5.90
N LEU A 262 5.69 -36.67 -5.61
CA LEU A 262 6.36 -35.60 -6.36
C LEU A 262 7.23 -36.28 -7.44
N ASN A 263 7.34 -35.63 -8.59
CA ASN A 263 8.22 -35.92 -9.76
C ASN A 263 7.53 -36.55 -10.97
N VAL A 264 7.05 -35.70 -11.89
CA VAL A 264 7.26 -35.80 -13.34
C VAL A 264 7.06 -34.35 -13.84
N LEU A 265 7.97 -33.62 -14.49
CA LEU A 265 8.68 -33.90 -15.73
C LEU A 265 9.92 -32.98 -15.80
N HIS A 266 11.11 -33.55 -15.79
CA HIS A 266 12.26 -32.98 -16.49
C HIS A 266 13.06 -34.12 -17.14
N GLU A 267 13.14 -34.01 -18.46
CA GLU A 267 14.20 -34.50 -19.37
C GLU A 267 14.34 -36.01 -19.60
N GLU A 268 14.02 -36.42 -20.83
CA GLU A 268 14.85 -37.38 -21.57
C GLU A 268 15.15 -36.82 -22.95
N SER A 269 16.44 -36.53 -23.18
CA SER A 269 17.11 -36.56 -24.47
C SER A 269 18.46 -37.24 -24.28
N ASP A 270 18.71 -38.27 -25.09
CA ASP A 270 19.98 -38.61 -25.76
C ASP A 270 20.53 -40.04 -25.63
N ALA A 271 21.05 -40.47 -26.78
CA ALA A 271 22.08 -41.48 -27.08
C ALA A 271 21.61 -42.95 -27.21
N SER A 272 22.11 -43.75 -28.17
CA SER A 272 23.47 -43.78 -28.71
C SER A 272 23.62 -44.50 -30.07
N SER A 273 24.79 -44.23 -30.69
CA SER A 273 25.43 -44.67 -31.94
C SER A 273 25.61 -46.20 -32.15
N SER A 274 25.78 -46.73 -33.39
CA SER A 274 27.08 -46.88 -34.14
C SER A 274 26.94 -47.98 -35.24
N PRO A 275 27.98 -48.43 -36.01
CA PRO A 275 28.68 -47.77 -37.13
C PRO A 275 28.82 -48.62 -38.45
N LEU A 276 29.30 -47.97 -39.52
CA LEU A 276 30.05 -48.39 -40.74
C LEU A 276 29.79 -49.73 -41.48
N ALA A 277 29.55 -49.64 -42.81
CA ALA A 277 30.47 -50.13 -43.87
C ALA A 277 29.96 -49.79 -45.29
N THR A 278 30.92 -49.66 -46.20
CA THR A 278 30.91 -49.23 -47.60
C THR A 278 30.37 -50.24 -48.61
N GLU A 279 29.82 -49.78 -49.75
CA GLU A 279 30.26 -50.24 -51.09
C GLU A 279 29.72 -49.34 -52.22
N THR A 280 30.56 -49.19 -53.24
CA THR A 280 30.46 -48.39 -54.46
C THR A 280 29.54 -49.02 -55.51
N ASN A 281 28.86 -48.21 -56.34
CA ASN A 281 28.76 -48.46 -57.79
C ASN A 281 28.31 -47.23 -58.57
N ILE A 282 28.97 -47.04 -59.72
CA ILE A 282 28.80 -46.00 -60.75
C ILE A 282 28.08 -46.63 -61.94
N SER A 283 27.12 -45.93 -62.55
CA SER A 283 26.67 -45.96 -63.97
C SER A 283 25.19 -45.53 -63.99
N SER A 284 24.68 -44.60 -64.81
CA SER A 284 25.07 -44.09 -66.14
C SER A 284 24.55 -42.66 -66.31
#